data_AF-A0A1S1TUE1-F1
#
_entry.id   AF-A0A1S1TUE1-F1
#
_cell.length_a   1.000
_cell.length_b   1.000
_cell.length_c   1.000
_cell.angle_alpha   90.00
_cell.angle_beta   90.00
_cell.angle_gamma   90.00
#
_symmetry.space_group_name_H-M   'P 1'
#
loop_
_entity.id
_entity.type
_entity.pdbx_description
1 polymer ?
#
loop_
_entity_poly.entity_id
_entity_poly.type
_entity_poly.pdbx_seq_one_letter_code
_entity_poly.pdbx_strand_id
1 'polypeptide(L)' 'MSGPPTSISGLIDRWQSIGAFAADVGCGYEAARQMRRRGRIAPQHWPHVVAASRRLGIAGVSYEWLAGHRAALREAA' A
#
# COMPACT_ATOMS: atom_id res chain seq x y z
N MET A 1 17.96 -3.33 7.66
CA MET A 1 17.08 -3.46 6.48
C MET A 1 15.75 -4.00 6.95
N SER A 2 14.69 -3.20 6.91
CA SER A 2 13.35 -3.68 7.27
C SER A 2 12.86 -4.62 6.18
N GLY A 3 12.51 -5.85 6.53
CA GLY A 3 12.04 -6.87 5.59
C GLY A 3 10.78 -6.46 4.80
N PRO A 4 10.32 -7.30 3.86
CA PRO A 4 9.13 -7.00 3.07
C PRO A 4 7.90 -6.82 3.97
N PRO A 5 6.94 -5.96 3.60
CA PRO A 5 5.70 -5.83 4.33
C PRO A 5 4.87 -7.11 4.22
N THR A 6 4.22 -7.48 5.33
CA THR A 6 3.33 -8.66 5.42
C THR A 6 1.85 -8.30 5.30
N SER A 7 1.51 -7.01 5.28
CA SER A 7 0.14 -6.51 5.16
C SER A 7 0.11 -5.11 4.51
N ILE A 8 -1.06 -4.71 4.01
CA ILE A 8 -1.25 -3.37 3.42
C ILE A 8 -1.11 -2.26 4.48
N SER A 9 -1.59 -2.48 5.71
CA SER A 9 -1.37 -1.52 6.78
C SER A 9 0.12 -1.40 7.13
N GLY A 10 0.83 -2.53 7.23
CA GLY A 10 2.27 -2.56 7.50
C GLY A 10 3.12 -1.98 6.38
N LEU A 11 2.62 -2.02 5.12
CA LEU A 11 3.19 -1.25 4.02
C LEU A 11 2.99 0.26 4.25
N ILE A 12 1.76 0.72 4.47
CA ILE A 12 1.44 2.16 4.63
C ILE A 12 2.15 2.76 5.86
N ASP A 13 2.36 1.97 6.91
CA ASP A 13 3.07 2.40 8.11
C ASP A 13 4.60 2.62 7.88
N ARG A 14 5.12 2.35 6.67
CA ARG A 14 6.50 2.71 6.28
C ARG A 14 6.69 4.20 5.97
N TRP A 15 5.60 4.92 5.71
CA TRP A 15 5.63 6.37 5.60
C TRP A 15 5.54 6.99 6.99
N GLN A 16 6.17 8.16 7.18
CA GLN A 16 6.14 8.90 8.46
C GLN A 16 4.71 9.22 8.92
N SER A 17 3.78 9.39 7.99
CA SER A 17 2.37 9.60 8.28
C SER A 17 1.51 9.14 7.11
N ILE A 18 0.22 8.94 7.37
CA ILE A 18 -0.74 8.62 6.31
C ILE A 18 -0.91 9.77 5.30
N GLY A 19 -0.68 11.02 5.72
CA GLY A 19 -0.63 12.18 4.84
C GLY A 19 0.57 12.14 3.90
N ALA A 20 1.74 11.70 4.38
CA ALA A 20 2.92 11.51 3.54
C ALA A 20 2.69 10.42 2.48
N PHE A 21 2.07 9.29 2.86
CA PHE A 21 1.64 8.27 1.90
C PHE A 21 0.67 8.84 0.86
N ALA A 22 -0.33 9.60 1.31
CA ALA A 22 -1.35 10.17 0.43
C ALA A 22 -0.73 11.11 -0.62
N ALA A 23 0.19 11.99 -0.20
CA ALA A 23 0.92 12.89 -1.09
C ALA A 23 1.80 12.14 -2.09
N ASP A 24 2.55 11.13 -1.64
CA ASP A 24 3.51 10.39 -2.45
C ASP A 24 2.85 9.48 -3.50
N VAL A 25 1.66 8.96 -3.19
CA VAL A 25 0.83 8.12 -4.06
C VAL A 25 -0.11 8.96 -4.95
N GLY A 26 -0.29 10.23 -4.62
CA GLY A 26 -1.23 11.12 -5.32
C GLY A 26 -2.69 10.75 -5.07
N CYS A 27 -3.04 10.34 -3.85
CA CYS A 27 -4.42 10.08 -3.44
C CYS A 27 -4.86 11.02 -2.32
N GLY A 28 -6.17 11.21 -2.15
CA GLY A 28 -6.70 11.99 -1.02
C GLY A 28 -6.42 11.33 0.34
N TYR A 29 -6.30 12.13 1.40
CA TYR A 29 -6.05 11.65 2.78
C TYR A 29 -7.07 10.59 3.22
N GLU A 30 -8.37 10.84 2.99
CA GLU A 30 -9.42 9.89 3.33
C GLU A 30 -9.34 8.60 2.49
N ALA A 31 -8.91 8.68 1.24
CA ALA A 31 -8.66 7.50 0.41
C ALA A 31 -7.53 6.65 1.01
N ALA A 32 -6.42 7.28 1.41
CA ALA A 32 -5.32 6.61 2.11
C ALA A 32 -5.79 5.94 3.42
N ARG A 33 -6.56 6.67 4.23
CA ARG A 33 -7.14 6.16 5.49
C ARG A 33 -8.02 4.94 5.27
N GLN A 34 -8.88 4.99 4.26
CA GLN A 34 -9.77 3.88 3.93
C GLN A 34 -8.99 2.70 3.35
N MET A 35 -7.98 2.91 2.52
CA MET A 35 -7.12 1.83 2.00
C MET A 35 -6.38 1.10 3.13
N ARG A 36 -5.82 1.85 4.08
CA ARG A 36 -5.17 1.30 5.29
C ARG A 36 -6.13 0.48 6.13
N ARG A 37 -7.30 1.05 6.48
CA ARG A 37 -8.31 0.38 7.31
C ARG A 37 -8.85 -0.88 6.65
N ARG A 38 -9.05 -0.85 5.33
CA ARG A 38 -9.63 -1.95 4.55
C ARG A 38 -8.63 -3.02 4.15
N GLY A 39 -7.34 -2.81 4.43
CA GLY A 39 -6.27 -3.75 4.06
C GLY A 39 -6.12 -3.95 2.56
N ARG A 40 -6.50 -2.97 1.72
CA ARG A 40 -6.40 -3.06 0.25
C ARG A 40 -6.22 -1.70 -0.40
N ILE A 41 -5.44 -1.66 -1.47
CA ILE A 41 -5.19 -0.46 -2.27
C ILE A 41 -5.95 -0.56 -3.59
N ALA A 42 -6.61 0.51 -4.02
CA ALA A 42 -7.33 0.53 -5.30
C ALA A 42 -6.34 0.41 -6.49
N PRO A 43 -6.63 -0.37 -7.55
CA PRO A 43 -5.69 -0.62 -8.66
C PRO A 43 -5.15 0.62 -9.33
N GLN A 44 -5.97 1.66 -9.44
CA GLN A 44 -5.59 2.97 -9.99
C GLN A 44 -4.39 3.61 -9.27
N HIS A 45 -4.12 3.23 -8.02
CA HIS A 45 -2.99 3.74 -7.23
C HIS A 45 -1.77 2.82 -7.23
N TRP A 46 -1.89 1.58 -7.76
CA TRP A 46 -0.81 0.60 -7.73
C TRP A 46 0.50 1.08 -8.38
N PRO A 47 0.48 1.76 -9.56
CA PRO A 47 1.71 2.24 -10.17
C PRO A 47 2.48 3.21 -9.26
N HIS A 48 1.77 4.16 -8.63
CA HIS A 48 2.38 5.12 -7.73
C HIS A 48 2.87 4.47 -6.44
N VAL A 49 2.14 3.50 -5.88
CA VAL A 49 2.55 2.75 -4.69
C VAL A 49 3.82 1.95 -4.93
N VAL A 50 3.92 1.24 -6.06
CA VAL A 50 5.13 0.47 -6.41
C VAL A 50 6.31 1.43 -6.62
N ALA A 51 6.12 2.53 -7.33
CA ALA A 51 7.15 3.54 -7.55
C ALA A 51 7.63 4.16 -6.23
N ALA A 52 6.70 4.57 -5.37
CA ALA A 52 7.00 5.15 -4.05
C ALA A 52 7.72 4.14 -3.13
N SER A 53 7.27 2.88 -3.12
CA SER A 53 7.90 1.81 -2.35
C SER A 53 9.36 1.59 -2.76
N ARG A 54 9.65 1.65 -4.08
CA ARG A 54 11.03 1.58 -4.59
C ARG A 54 11.86 2.78 -4.14
N ARG A 55 11.32 4.00 -4.21
CA ARG A 55 12.01 5.22 -3.73
C ARG A 55 12.36 5.15 -2.25
N LEU A 56 11.47 4.57 -1.44
CA LEU A 56 11.66 4.37 0.01
C LEU A 56 12.50 3.14 0.37
N GLY A 57 12.99 2.37 -0.61
CA GLY A 57 13.76 1.15 -0.36
C GLY A 57 12.94 0.02 0.29
N ILE A 58 11.61 0.02 0.14
CA ILE A 58 10.72 -1.01 0.64
C ILE A 58 10.73 -2.19 -0.34
N ALA A 59 11.40 -3.28 0.05
CA ALA A 59 11.46 -4.49 -0.76
C ALA A 59 10.12 -5.26 -0.78
N GLY A 60 9.90 -6.05 -1.84
CA GLY A 60 8.79 -7.00 -1.92
C GLY A 60 7.43 -6.44 -2.34
N VAL A 61 7.34 -5.15 -2.68
CA VAL A 61 6.08 -4.53 -3.15
C VAL A 61 6.02 -4.58 -4.68
N SER A 62 5.18 -5.47 -5.21
CA SER A 62 4.92 -5.63 -6.64
C SER A 62 3.43 -5.60 -6.94
N TYR A 63 3.07 -5.52 -8.23
CA TYR A 63 1.67 -5.65 -8.67
C TYR A 63 1.06 -6.98 -8.24
N GLU A 64 1.82 -8.08 -8.33
CA GLU A 64 1.40 -9.40 -7.89
C GLU A 64 1.13 -9.44 -6.39
N TRP A 65 2.01 -8.84 -5.58
CA TRP A 65 1.83 -8.75 -4.13
C TRP A 65 0.57 -7.95 -3.77
N LEU A 66 0.30 -6.85 -4.47
CA LEU A 66 -0.92 -6.04 -4.29
C LEU A 66 -2.19 -6.79 -4.74
N ALA A 67 -2.12 -7.53 -5.84
CA ALA A 67 -3.22 -8.34 -6.34
C ALA A 67 -3.55 -9.48 -5.37
N GLY A 68 -2.54 -10.17 -4.84
CA GLY A 68 -2.70 -11.24 -3.85
C GLY A 68 -3.42 -10.76 -2.58
N HIS A 69 -3.01 -9.61 -2.03
CA HIS A 69 -3.69 -9.01 -0.87
C HIS A 69 -5.15 -8.63 -1.15
N ARG A 70 -5.45 -8.18 -2.37
CA ARG A 70 -6.82 -7.84 -2.76
C ARG A 70 -7.69 -9.08 -2.98
N ALA A 71 -7.12 -10.17 -3.48
CA ALA A 71 -7.80 -11.45 -3.70
C ALA A 71 -8.07 -12.18 -2.38
N ALA A 72 -7.08 -12.26 -1.48
CA ALA A 72 -7.24 -12.93 -0.18
C ALA A 72 -8.39 -12.35 0.67
N LEU A 73 -8.66 -11.05 0.54
CA LEU A 73 -9.79 -10.38 1.19
C LEU A 73 -11.16 -10.70 0.57
N ARG A 74 -11.22 -11.22 -0.66
CA ARG A 74 -12.48 -11.63 -1.31
C ARG A 74 -12.91 -13.03 -0.90
N GLU A 75 -11.95 -13.94 -0.69
CA GLU A 75 -12.22 -15.32 -0.27
C GLU A 75 -12.70 -15.41 1.19
N ALA A 76 -12.44 -14.38 1.99
CA ALA A 76 -12.81 -14.32 3.41
C ALA A 76 -14.15 -13.60 3.70
N ALA A 77 -14.90 -13.19 2.66
CA ALA A 77 -16.13 -12.40 2.75
C ALA A 77 -17.33 -13.16 2.18
#